data_AF-A0A0D1Z2R8-F1
#
_entry.id   AF-A0A0D1Z2R8-F1
#
_cell.length_a   1.000
_cell.length_b   1.000
_cell.length_c   1.000
_cell.angle_alpha   90.00
_cell.angle_beta   90.00
_cell.angle_gamma   90.00
#
_symmetry.space_group_name_H-M   'P 1'
#
loop_
_entity.id
_entity.type
_entity.pdbx_description
1 polymer ?
#
loop_
_entity_poly.entity_id
_entity_poly.type
_entity_poly.pdbx_seq_one_letter_code
_entity_poly.pdbx_strand_id
1 'polypeptide(L)'
;MAEPDYDGEPTQRLSEFDRLHAPPLDAIPPATSLTVPIVSDSDLDTFARLIPSNPAAIRAFHEIAVSLDDPAYLPHSRAFVHLDEQPPLPSRPVALESPQIDQGIATSHSPAPSSPTSSLSDDDEPAPRPQRTGYFCFSMFVLPSDFRSGWIIGAGRSDKVNLGVDLLITLNGERDFVRGRHARLVHHPTTSMLMLKTVSGALHVSINAEKIDRNGRVVSWPSQSIDIGNLTYTLEYSQHPAVKSRYTQALRDLLAANPGFNSYPTTSLDPTPSSNHYHLGNYSIQTPQASGTYGTVSAAVDLKTGEVYAVKKLTRTKYNFDLVAHEVNMMKYLGSHPHICILHNVLFSDGDEYGMGDRKVNEVFMILSPLATRTLAELIGASEDRALLLRALHQTAQGVRYVHSRGIIHRDLKPNNLLVTDPFRVMVADFGHATRELHSKDHLKGTMAYLPPEIIDLKISSRSKGSWSTASDVFAFGVVGFELLHGMFKRRSSGVIDDAILGLLRGRIEYSHTDFDAILQTALRSDPQKRPSMRDICLAPVWPGPETEVNIGKRKSIPP
;
A
#
# COMPACT_ATOMS: atom_id res chain seq x y z
N MET A 1 -1.15 -32.45 44.52
CA MET A 1 -2.53 -32.03 44.26
C MET A 1 -2.56 -30.51 44.21
N ALA A 2 -3.13 -29.98 43.14
CA ALA A 2 -3.42 -28.56 42.83
C ALA A 2 -2.24 -27.68 42.35
N GLU A 3 -2.19 -27.50 41.02
CA GLU A 3 -1.68 -26.30 40.34
C GLU A 3 -2.57 -25.08 40.66
N PRO A 4 -2.07 -23.84 40.46
CA PRO A 4 -2.93 -22.72 40.14
C PRO A 4 -2.69 -22.17 38.73
N ASP A 5 -3.83 -21.83 38.14
CA ASP A 5 -4.11 -21.39 36.79
C ASP A 5 -3.38 -20.11 36.32
N TYR A 6 -3.18 -20.11 35.01
CA TYR A 6 -2.79 -19.01 34.15
C TYR A 6 -4.05 -18.20 33.80
N ASP A 7 -4.11 -16.90 34.11
CA ASP A 7 -5.06 -15.99 33.46
C ASP A 7 -4.70 -14.50 33.64
N GLY A 8 -4.78 -13.75 32.53
CA GLY A 8 -4.84 -12.29 32.54
C GLY A 8 -3.83 -11.55 31.64
N GLU A 9 -4.03 -11.58 30.32
CA GLU A 9 -3.44 -10.55 29.45
C GLU A 9 -4.06 -9.16 29.74
N PRO A 10 -3.29 -8.07 29.72
CA PRO A 10 -3.82 -6.72 29.92
C PRO A 10 -4.51 -6.23 28.64
N THR A 11 -5.83 -6.08 28.70
CA THR A 11 -6.62 -5.38 27.68
C THR A 11 -6.17 -3.91 27.57
N GLN A 12 -5.60 -3.53 26.42
CA GLN A 12 -5.31 -2.13 26.11
C GLN A 12 -6.61 -1.34 26.04
N ARG A 13 -6.76 -0.33 26.89
CA ARG A 13 -7.85 0.65 26.80
C ARG A 13 -7.60 1.55 25.58
N LEU A 14 -8.54 1.51 24.63
CA LEU A 14 -8.67 2.45 23.52
C LEU A 14 -8.66 3.91 24.02
N SER A 15 -8.09 4.81 23.24
CA SER A 15 -8.04 6.24 23.57
C SER A 15 -9.45 6.87 23.53
N GLU A 16 -9.68 7.97 24.25
CA GLU A 16 -10.97 8.69 24.20
C GLU A 16 -11.34 9.16 22.78
N PHE A 17 -10.35 9.34 21.91
CA PHE A 17 -10.57 9.72 20.50
C PHE A 17 -11.16 8.56 19.68
N ASP A 18 -10.73 7.32 19.94
CA ASP A 18 -11.27 6.12 19.28
C ASP A 18 -12.72 5.83 19.68
N ARG A 19 -13.15 6.31 20.86
CA ARG A 19 -14.54 6.16 21.35
C ARG A 19 -15.52 7.16 20.73
N LEU A 20 -15.04 8.35 20.34
CA LEU A 20 -15.88 9.41 19.76
C LEU A 20 -16.18 9.20 18.27
N HIS A 21 -15.43 8.33 17.60
CA HIS A 21 -15.59 8.02 16.17
C HIS A 21 -15.94 6.55 15.88
N ALA A 22 -16.12 5.73 16.92
CA ALA A 22 -16.70 4.41 16.76
C ALA A 22 -18.20 4.51 16.42
N PRO A 23 -18.72 3.71 15.47
CA PRO A 23 -20.16 3.65 15.20
C PRO A 23 -20.92 3.23 16.48
N PRO A 24 -22.16 3.71 16.70
CA PRO A 24 -22.94 3.40 17.89
C PRO A 24 -23.17 1.90 18.06
N LEU A 25 -23.00 1.41 19.29
CA LEU A 25 -22.98 -0.01 19.70
C LEU A 25 -24.35 -0.73 19.62
N ASP A 26 -25.42 -0.06 19.23
CA ASP A 26 -26.79 -0.60 19.25
C ASP A 26 -27.32 -1.06 17.87
N ALA A 27 -26.44 -1.34 16.91
CA ALA A 27 -26.82 -1.93 15.61
C ALA A 27 -26.17 -3.30 15.33
N ILE A 28 -25.79 -4.04 16.37
CA ILE A 28 -25.33 -5.44 16.24
C ILE A 28 -26.55 -6.35 16.40
N PRO A 29 -27.13 -6.93 15.31
CA PRO A 29 -28.10 -8.00 15.47
C PRO A 29 -27.43 -9.19 16.18
N PRO A 30 -28.15 -9.93 17.04
CA PRO A 30 -27.59 -11.08 17.72
C PRO A 30 -27.06 -12.08 16.70
N ALA A 31 -25.92 -12.70 17.03
CA ALA A 31 -25.26 -13.72 16.24
C ALA A 31 -26.22 -14.88 15.92
N THR A 32 -26.92 -14.76 14.80
CA THR A 32 -27.50 -15.89 14.10
C THR A 32 -26.34 -16.66 13.51
N SER A 33 -26.36 -17.98 13.65
CA SER A 33 -25.33 -18.89 13.16
C SER A 33 -24.95 -18.54 11.72
N LEU A 34 -23.81 -17.86 11.55
CA LEU A 34 -23.25 -17.55 10.25
C LEU A 34 -22.73 -18.86 9.66
N THR A 35 -23.58 -19.58 8.94
CA THR A 35 -23.09 -20.33 7.79
C THR A 35 -22.32 -19.33 6.93
N VAL A 36 -20.99 -19.44 6.93
CA VAL A 36 -20.14 -18.73 5.95
C VAL A 36 -20.76 -19.05 4.60
N PRO A 37 -21.30 -18.08 3.86
CA PRO A 37 -21.93 -18.36 2.59
C PRO A 37 -20.89 -19.06 1.72
N ILE A 38 -21.26 -20.21 1.15
CA ILE A 38 -20.43 -20.91 0.18
C ILE A 38 -20.29 -19.95 -1.00
N VAL A 39 -19.19 -19.21 -1.05
CA VAL A 39 -18.86 -18.35 -2.18
C VAL A 39 -18.56 -19.27 -3.36
N SER A 40 -19.26 -19.06 -4.48
CA SER A 40 -18.99 -19.82 -5.70
C SER A 40 -17.53 -19.59 -6.14
N ASP A 41 -16.86 -20.58 -6.75
CA ASP A 41 -15.49 -20.39 -7.25
C ASP A 41 -15.41 -19.22 -8.24
N SER A 42 -16.48 -18.97 -9.02
CA SER A 42 -16.59 -17.81 -9.92
C SER A 42 -16.61 -16.45 -9.22
N ASP A 43 -17.18 -16.38 -8.01
CA ASP A 43 -17.16 -15.15 -7.19
C ASP A 43 -15.79 -14.95 -6.52
N LEU A 44 -15.06 -16.04 -6.27
CA LEU A 44 -13.70 -15.97 -5.74
C LEU A 44 -12.68 -15.41 -6.75
N ASP A 45 -13.01 -15.49 -8.04
CA ASP A 45 -12.13 -15.10 -9.14
C ASP A 45 -12.35 -13.64 -9.60
N THR A 46 -13.42 -12.99 -9.15
CA THR A 46 -13.75 -11.59 -9.48
C THR A 46 -13.27 -10.67 -8.36
N PHE A 47 -12.17 -9.95 -8.59
CA PHE A 47 -11.60 -9.06 -7.57
C PHE A 47 -12.27 -7.69 -7.49
N ALA A 48 -12.88 -7.24 -8.60
CA ALA A 48 -13.64 -6.00 -8.64
C ALA A 48 -14.83 -6.08 -9.62
N ARG A 49 -15.86 -5.27 -9.36
CA ARG A 49 -17.09 -5.17 -10.15
C ARG A 49 -17.36 -3.72 -10.53
N LEU A 50 -17.67 -3.44 -11.79
CA LEU A 50 -18.12 -2.13 -12.27
C LEU A 50 -19.63 -2.16 -12.47
N ILE A 51 -20.37 -1.58 -11.54
CA ILE A 51 -21.82 -1.67 -11.45
C ILE A 51 -22.44 -0.38 -12.03
N PRO A 52 -23.38 -0.45 -12.98
CA PRO A 52 -24.07 0.73 -13.50
C PRO A 52 -24.89 1.43 -12.41
N SER A 53 -24.71 2.74 -12.23
CA SER A 53 -25.30 3.46 -11.08
C SER A 53 -26.30 4.54 -11.47
N ASN A 54 -26.07 5.27 -12.58
CA ASN A 54 -27.02 6.28 -13.05
C ASN A 54 -27.95 5.72 -14.15
N PRO A 55 -29.11 6.37 -14.41
CA PRO A 55 -30.07 5.86 -15.41
C PRO A 55 -29.47 5.69 -16.81
N ALA A 56 -28.48 6.50 -17.20
CA ALA A 56 -27.81 6.36 -18.49
C ALA A 56 -26.97 5.07 -18.56
N ALA A 57 -26.17 4.79 -17.53
CA ALA A 57 -25.36 3.59 -17.42
C ALA A 57 -26.22 2.32 -17.36
N ILE A 58 -27.31 2.33 -16.60
CA ILE A 58 -28.21 1.16 -16.50
C ILE A 58 -28.89 0.89 -17.85
N ARG A 59 -29.31 1.94 -18.58
CA ARG A 59 -29.84 1.77 -19.96
C ARG A 59 -28.79 1.23 -20.92
N ALA A 60 -27.59 1.80 -20.93
CA ALA A 60 -26.50 1.34 -21.79
C ALA A 60 -26.13 -0.13 -21.51
N PHE A 61 -26.08 -0.52 -20.22
CA PHE A 61 -25.86 -1.91 -19.82
C PHE A 61 -26.99 -2.83 -20.30
N HIS A 62 -28.25 -2.43 -20.16
CA HIS A 62 -29.39 -3.21 -20.64
C HIS A 62 -29.31 -3.48 -22.15
N GLU A 63 -28.97 -2.47 -22.97
CA GLU A 63 -28.81 -2.61 -24.42
C GLU A 63 -27.73 -3.63 -24.79
N ILE A 64 -26.61 -3.62 -24.06
CA ILE A 64 -25.54 -4.61 -24.21
C ILE A 64 -26.06 -6.00 -23.78
N ALA A 65 -26.70 -6.10 -22.63
CA ALA A 65 -27.22 -7.35 -22.08
C ALA A 65 -28.25 -8.02 -23.00
N VAL A 66 -29.05 -7.24 -23.73
CA VAL A 66 -29.98 -7.76 -24.77
C VAL A 66 -29.20 -8.23 -26.00
N SER A 67 -28.17 -7.49 -26.43
CA SER A 67 -27.35 -7.88 -27.59
C SER A 67 -26.57 -9.17 -27.34
N LEU A 68 -26.25 -9.48 -26.08
CA LEU A 68 -25.61 -10.72 -25.64
C LEU A 68 -26.55 -11.96 -25.67
N ASP A 69 -27.83 -11.83 -26.03
CA ASP A 69 -28.67 -13.00 -26.29
C ASP A 69 -28.19 -13.80 -27.50
N ASP A 70 -27.49 -13.16 -28.45
CA ASP A 70 -26.76 -13.84 -29.51
C ASP A 70 -25.38 -14.30 -28.99
N PRO A 71 -25.12 -15.62 -28.88
CA PRO A 71 -23.84 -16.14 -28.41
C PRO A 71 -22.66 -15.77 -29.31
N ALA A 72 -22.90 -15.44 -30.58
CA ALA A 72 -21.87 -15.01 -31.53
C ALA A 72 -21.51 -13.53 -31.39
N TYR A 73 -22.31 -12.75 -30.66
CA TYR A 73 -22.09 -11.31 -30.49
C TYR A 73 -20.96 -11.02 -29.50
N LEU A 74 -19.84 -10.51 -30.02
CA LEU A 74 -18.69 -10.00 -29.26
C LEU A 74 -18.20 -10.94 -28.15
N PRO A 75 -17.70 -12.14 -28.50
CA PRO A 75 -17.31 -13.17 -27.53
C PRO A 75 -16.26 -12.68 -26.52
N HIS A 76 -15.38 -11.77 -26.93
CA HIS A 76 -14.39 -11.15 -26.03
C HIS A 76 -15.05 -10.30 -24.93
N SER A 77 -15.88 -9.33 -25.30
CA SER A 77 -16.54 -8.44 -24.34
C SER A 77 -17.53 -9.18 -23.45
N ARG A 78 -18.16 -10.25 -23.95
CA ARG A 78 -19.03 -11.13 -23.17
C ARG A 78 -18.34 -11.70 -21.93
N ALA A 79 -17.05 -12.03 -22.02
CA ALA A 79 -16.30 -12.63 -20.91
C ALA A 79 -16.20 -11.71 -19.68
N PHE A 80 -16.45 -10.41 -19.85
CA PHE A 80 -16.41 -9.41 -18.78
C PHE A 80 -17.79 -9.03 -18.25
N VAL A 81 -18.89 -9.63 -18.72
CA VAL A 81 -20.26 -9.26 -18.32
C VAL A 81 -20.89 -10.34 -17.46
N HIS A 82 -21.36 -9.96 -16.27
CA HIS A 82 -22.23 -10.78 -15.44
C HIS A 82 -23.67 -10.23 -15.51
N LEU A 83 -24.64 -11.12 -15.70
CA LEU A 83 -26.06 -10.80 -15.68
C LEU A 83 -26.68 -11.41 -14.43
N ASP A 84 -27.48 -10.62 -13.71
CA ASP A 84 -28.19 -11.12 -12.54
C ASP A 84 -29.25 -12.15 -12.96
N GLU A 85 -29.45 -13.19 -12.16
CA GLU A 85 -30.53 -14.15 -12.38
C GLU A 85 -31.88 -13.43 -12.24
N GLN A 86 -32.70 -13.46 -13.29
CA GLN A 86 -34.06 -12.92 -13.18
C GLN A 86 -34.92 -13.87 -12.31
N PRO A 87 -35.71 -13.35 -11.37
CA PRO A 87 -36.69 -14.17 -10.68
C PRO A 87 -37.63 -14.79 -11.73
N PRO A 88 -38.05 -16.06 -11.56
CA PRO A 88 -38.98 -16.68 -12.49
C PRO A 88 -40.24 -15.82 -12.58
N LEU A 89 -40.70 -15.54 -13.80
CA LEU A 89 -41.96 -14.85 -14.04
C LEU A 89 -43.07 -15.55 -13.25
N PRO A 90 -43.92 -14.83 -12.49
CA PRO A 90 -45.03 -15.47 -11.81
C PRO A 90 -45.90 -16.16 -12.86
N SER A 91 -46.03 -17.48 -12.73
CA SER A 91 -46.92 -18.28 -13.56
C SER A 91 -48.32 -17.70 -13.43
N ARG A 92 -48.88 -17.31 -14.58
CA ARG A 92 -50.24 -16.75 -14.71
C ARG A 92 -51.21 -17.64 -13.91
N PRO A 93 -52.10 -17.09 -13.05
CA PRO A 93 -53.04 -17.92 -12.33
C PRO A 93 -53.90 -18.68 -13.33
N VAL A 94 -53.91 -20.01 -13.23
CA VAL A 94 -54.89 -20.87 -13.89
C VAL A 94 -56.26 -20.39 -13.43
N ALA A 95 -57.11 -19.98 -14.38
CA ALA A 95 -58.47 -19.58 -14.08
C ALA A 95 -59.17 -20.74 -13.36
N LEU A 96 -59.50 -20.54 -12.09
CA LEU A 96 -60.41 -21.42 -11.36
C LEU A 96 -61.79 -21.28 -12.00
N GLU A 97 -62.22 -22.33 -12.70
CA GLU A 97 -63.62 -22.53 -13.05
C GLU A 97 -64.47 -22.43 -11.78
N SER A 98 -65.34 -21.42 -11.73
CA SER A 98 -66.34 -21.29 -10.68
C SER A 98 -67.58 -22.11 -11.06
N PRO A 99 -68.15 -22.91 -10.16
CA PRO A 99 -69.25 -23.82 -10.47
C PRO A 99 -70.59 -23.08 -10.54
N GLN A 100 -71.45 -23.60 -11.42
CA GLN A 100 -72.84 -23.19 -11.64
C GLN A 100 -73.70 -23.34 -10.38
N ILE A 101 -74.55 -22.34 -10.11
CA ILE A 101 -75.79 -22.50 -9.35
C ILE A 101 -76.90 -21.79 -10.13
N ASP A 102 -78.00 -22.52 -10.31
CA ASP A 102 -79.17 -22.22 -11.14
C ASP A 102 -80.37 -21.76 -10.28
N GLN A 103 -81.30 -21.02 -10.92
CA GLN A 103 -82.69 -20.67 -10.55
C GLN A 103 -82.96 -19.56 -9.50
N GLY A 104 -83.84 -18.57 -9.70
CA GLY A 104 -84.71 -18.25 -10.84
C GLY A 104 -85.68 -17.05 -10.60
N ILE A 105 -86.38 -16.70 -11.70
CA ILE A 105 -87.74 -16.10 -11.83
C ILE A 105 -87.94 -14.55 -11.82
N ALA A 106 -88.23 -14.05 -13.04
CA ALA A 106 -89.24 -13.05 -13.50
C ALA A 106 -89.10 -11.55 -13.11
N THR A 107 -89.31 -10.53 -13.96
CA THR A 107 -90.32 -10.33 -15.01
C THR A 107 -89.94 -9.18 -15.97
N SER A 108 -90.35 -9.33 -17.24
CA SER A 108 -90.96 -8.32 -18.15
C SER A 108 -90.13 -7.23 -18.87
N HIS A 109 -90.35 -7.24 -20.19
CA HIS A 109 -90.35 -6.16 -21.20
C HIS A 109 -89.11 -5.95 -22.08
N SER A 110 -89.39 -6.06 -23.38
CA SER A 110 -88.64 -5.75 -24.60
C SER A 110 -89.65 -5.10 -25.58
N PRO A 111 -89.27 -4.53 -26.74
CA PRO A 111 -87.95 -4.10 -27.23
C PRO A 111 -87.97 -2.73 -27.98
N ALA A 112 -86.80 -2.18 -28.32
CA ALA A 112 -86.61 -1.41 -29.57
C ALA A 112 -85.11 -1.31 -29.95
N PRO A 113 -84.74 -1.21 -31.24
CA PRO A 113 -83.42 -1.57 -31.76
C PRO A 113 -82.55 -0.36 -32.15
N SER A 114 -81.23 -0.48 -32.07
CA SER A 114 -80.32 0.21 -33.01
C SER A 114 -78.92 -0.44 -33.07
N SER A 115 -78.41 -0.43 -34.29
CA SER A 115 -77.25 -1.15 -34.84
C SER A 115 -75.89 -0.64 -34.33
N PRO A 116 -74.82 -1.43 -34.48
CA PRO A 116 -73.55 -1.19 -33.82
C PRO A 116 -72.67 -0.17 -34.57
N THR A 117 -72.06 0.74 -33.81
CA THR A 117 -70.92 1.55 -34.24
C THR A 117 -69.64 0.87 -33.81
N SER A 118 -68.66 0.84 -34.72
CA SER A 118 -67.31 0.33 -34.53
C SER A 118 -66.54 1.16 -33.50
N SER A 119 -66.01 0.49 -32.47
CA SER A 119 -64.91 1.01 -31.66
C SER A 119 -63.84 -0.08 -31.53
N LEU A 120 -62.72 0.14 -32.22
CA LEU A 120 -61.44 -0.52 -31.94
C LEU A 120 -60.99 -0.05 -30.56
N SER A 121 -60.87 -0.97 -29.61
CA SER A 121 -60.17 -0.73 -28.34
C SER A 121 -58.69 -1.01 -28.54
N ASP A 122 -57.89 0.05 -28.47
CA ASP A 122 -56.47 0.02 -28.12
C ASP A 122 -56.33 -0.62 -26.74
N ASP A 123 -55.83 -1.86 -26.65
CA ASP A 123 -55.29 -2.46 -25.43
C ASP A 123 -54.47 -3.69 -25.81
N ASP A 124 -53.29 -3.44 -26.37
CA ASP A 124 -52.19 -4.42 -26.43
C ASP A 124 -50.86 -3.64 -26.37
N GLU A 125 -50.65 -2.88 -25.30
CA GLU A 125 -49.30 -2.47 -24.92
C GLU A 125 -48.60 -3.71 -24.31
N PRO A 126 -47.53 -4.24 -24.92
CA PRO A 126 -46.82 -5.36 -24.34
C PRO A 126 -46.23 -4.93 -23.00
N ALA A 127 -46.46 -5.74 -21.96
CA ALA A 127 -45.90 -5.53 -20.63
C ALA A 127 -44.41 -5.16 -20.71
N PRO A 128 -43.93 -4.17 -19.92
CA PRO A 128 -42.56 -3.70 -20.00
C PRO A 128 -41.61 -4.89 -19.79
N ARG A 129 -40.74 -5.13 -20.78
CA ARG A 129 -39.73 -6.20 -20.68
C ARG A 129 -38.89 -5.97 -19.42
N PRO A 130 -38.63 -7.00 -18.61
CA PRO A 130 -37.88 -6.82 -17.38
C PRO A 130 -36.48 -6.31 -17.71
N GLN A 131 -36.11 -5.18 -17.10
CA GLN A 131 -34.80 -4.57 -17.28
C GLN A 131 -33.72 -5.57 -16.86
N ARG A 132 -32.75 -5.83 -17.73
CA ARG A 132 -31.60 -6.68 -17.41
C ARG A 132 -30.60 -5.88 -16.59
N THR A 133 -30.24 -6.41 -15.42
CA THR A 133 -29.27 -5.85 -14.49
C THR A 133 -28.06 -6.77 -14.38
N GLY A 134 -26.98 -6.24 -13.83
CA GLY A 134 -25.71 -6.95 -13.70
C GLY A 134 -24.55 -5.97 -13.59
N TYR A 135 -23.35 -6.44 -13.90
CA TYR A 135 -22.12 -5.67 -13.76
C TYR A 135 -21.03 -6.15 -14.72
N PHE A 136 -20.00 -5.33 -14.90
CA PHE A 136 -18.76 -5.78 -15.55
C PHE A 136 -17.78 -6.34 -14.51
N CYS A 137 -17.14 -7.46 -14.82
CA CYS A 137 -16.23 -8.18 -13.93
C CYS A 137 -14.77 -7.88 -14.26
N PHE A 138 -13.97 -7.63 -13.23
CA PHE A 138 -12.51 -7.69 -13.31
C PHE A 138 -12.00 -8.94 -12.60
N SER A 139 -11.28 -9.78 -13.34
CA SER A 139 -10.74 -11.05 -12.87
C SER A 139 -9.30 -11.22 -13.35
N MET A 140 -8.49 -11.95 -12.59
CA MET A 140 -7.15 -12.36 -13.04
C MET A 140 -7.18 -13.61 -13.94
N PHE A 141 -8.36 -14.22 -14.14
CA PHE A 141 -8.56 -15.36 -15.04
C PHE A 141 -9.11 -14.94 -16.40
N VAL A 142 -9.89 -13.84 -16.44
CA VAL A 142 -10.29 -13.15 -17.67
C VAL A 142 -9.42 -11.90 -17.83
N LEU A 143 -8.22 -12.11 -18.38
CA LEU A 143 -7.22 -11.05 -18.55
C LEU A 143 -7.61 -10.09 -19.67
N PRO A 144 -7.16 -8.82 -19.61
CA PRO A 144 -7.31 -7.90 -20.71
C PRO A 144 -6.50 -8.37 -21.93
N SER A 145 -6.89 -7.92 -23.13
CA SER A 145 -6.22 -8.29 -24.37
C SER A 145 -4.71 -7.99 -24.38
N ASP A 146 -4.30 -6.95 -23.64
CA ASP A 146 -2.90 -6.62 -23.37
C ASP A 146 -2.77 -6.21 -21.90
N PHE A 147 -2.11 -7.05 -21.09
CA PHE A 147 -1.88 -6.79 -19.68
C PHE A 147 -1.13 -5.47 -19.42
N ARG A 148 -0.21 -5.07 -20.31
CA ARG A 148 0.52 -3.79 -20.18
C ARG A 148 -0.36 -2.58 -20.32
N SER A 149 -1.41 -2.69 -21.12
CA SER A 149 -2.38 -1.62 -21.34
C SER A 149 -3.50 -1.61 -20.30
N GLY A 150 -3.62 -2.67 -19.49
CA GLY A 150 -4.74 -2.89 -18.59
C GLY A 150 -6.05 -3.15 -19.35
N TRP A 151 -7.17 -3.18 -18.61
CA TRP A 151 -8.50 -3.29 -19.20
C TRP A 151 -8.90 -1.99 -19.89
N ILE A 152 -9.15 -2.05 -21.19
CA ILE A 152 -9.57 -0.91 -21.99
C ILE A 152 -11.10 -0.80 -21.98
N ILE A 153 -11.60 0.39 -21.64
CA ILE A 153 -13.02 0.67 -21.44
C ILE A 153 -13.48 1.70 -22.48
N GLY A 154 -14.61 1.46 -23.16
CA GLY A 154 -15.18 2.43 -24.10
C GLY A 154 -16.36 1.92 -24.93
N ALA A 155 -16.69 2.65 -26.00
CA ALA A 155 -17.76 2.32 -26.95
C ALA A 155 -17.30 1.42 -28.11
N GLY A 156 -16.00 1.09 -28.16
CA GLY A 156 -15.42 0.28 -29.22
C GLY A 156 -15.35 0.97 -30.59
N ARG A 157 -14.69 0.31 -31.54
CA ARG A 157 -14.68 0.70 -32.96
C ARG A 157 -14.76 -0.54 -33.84
N SER A 158 -15.67 -0.55 -34.79
CA SER A 158 -15.91 -1.69 -35.70
C SER A 158 -14.69 -2.07 -36.55
N ASP A 159 -13.76 -1.14 -36.79
CA ASP A 159 -12.52 -1.37 -37.55
C ASP A 159 -11.41 -2.08 -36.76
N LYS A 160 -11.66 -2.46 -35.50
CA LYS A 160 -10.68 -3.10 -34.61
C LYS A 160 -11.13 -4.48 -34.17
N VAL A 161 -10.15 -5.39 -34.04
CA VAL A 161 -10.32 -6.69 -33.37
C VAL A 161 -10.88 -6.46 -31.97
N ASN A 162 -11.92 -7.22 -31.61
CA ASN A 162 -12.66 -7.07 -30.34
C ASN A 162 -13.14 -5.64 -30.08
N LEU A 163 -13.45 -4.88 -31.13
CA LEU A 163 -13.76 -3.45 -31.08
C LEU A 163 -12.66 -2.57 -30.48
N GLY A 164 -11.48 -3.14 -30.20
CA GLY A 164 -10.38 -2.48 -29.52
C GLY A 164 -10.64 -2.14 -28.04
N VAL A 165 -11.65 -2.75 -27.40
CA VAL A 165 -11.97 -2.59 -25.97
C VAL A 165 -12.14 -3.95 -25.30
N ASP A 166 -11.84 -4.04 -24.01
CA ASP A 166 -12.19 -5.21 -23.21
C ASP A 166 -13.61 -5.04 -22.66
N LEU A 167 -13.89 -3.85 -22.09
CA LEU A 167 -15.23 -3.49 -21.58
C LEU A 167 -15.92 -2.55 -22.57
N LEU A 168 -16.86 -3.12 -23.33
CA LEU A 168 -17.82 -2.35 -24.11
C LEU A 168 -18.92 -1.85 -23.17
N ILE A 169 -18.94 -0.54 -22.91
CA ILE A 169 -19.84 0.05 -21.88
C ILE A 169 -21.07 0.76 -22.46
N THR A 170 -21.11 0.95 -23.79
CA THR A 170 -22.29 1.44 -24.51
C THR A 170 -22.24 1.00 -25.97
N LEU A 171 -23.41 0.81 -26.57
CA LEU A 171 -23.59 0.62 -28.02
C LEU A 171 -23.76 1.95 -28.76
N ASN A 172 -24.00 3.06 -28.04
CA ASN A 172 -24.23 4.39 -28.59
C ASN A 172 -23.29 5.43 -27.93
N GLY A 173 -22.04 5.43 -28.38
CA GLY A 173 -21.01 6.34 -27.86
C GLY A 173 -21.32 7.83 -28.05
N GLU A 174 -22.10 8.21 -29.07
CA GLU A 174 -22.48 9.61 -29.29
C GLU A 174 -23.48 10.10 -28.24
N ARG A 175 -24.52 9.32 -27.95
CA ARG A 175 -25.51 9.60 -26.89
C ARG A 175 -24.84 9.72 -25.52
N ASP A 176 -23.92 8.81 -25.26
CA ASP A 176 -23.35 8.64 -23.92
C ASP A 176 -22.03 9.41 -23.74
N PHE A 177 -21.60 10.14 -24.77
CA PHE A 177 -20.32 10.85 -24.83
C PHE A 177 -19.11 9.94 -24.55
N VAL A 178 -19.20 8.67 -24.93
CA VAL A 178 -18.15 7.65 -24.79
C VAL A 178 -17.46 7.44 -26.14
N ARG A 179 -16.12 7.43 -26.13
CA ARG A 179 -15.31 7.24 -27.35
C ARG A 179 -14.93 5.77 -27.46
N GLY A 180 -14.45 5.37 -28.64
CA GLY A 180 -14.08 3.98 -28.90
C GLY A 180 -13.16 3.39 -27.83
N ARG A 181 -12.05 4.07 -27.49
CA ARG A 181 -11.30 3.83 -26.25
C ARG A 181 -11.38 5.09 -25.40
N HIS A 182 -11.91 4.98 -24.18
CA HIS A 182 -12.20 6.16 -23.36
C HIS A 182 -11.38 6.17 -22.06
N ALA A 183 -11.40 5.07 -21.32
CA ALA A 183 -10.66 4.91 -20.07
C ALA A 183 -9.92 3.57 -20.04
N ARG A 184 -9.03 3.40 -19.05
CA ARG A 184 -8.36 2.13 -18.76
C ARG A 184 -8.23 1.94 -17.26
N LEU A 185 -8.43 0.70 -16.81
CA LEU A 185 -8.05 0.26 -15.47
C LEU A 185 -6.75 -0.52 -15.60
N VAL A 186 -5.68 -0.07 -14.97
CA VAL A 186 -4.31 -0.58 -15.21
C VAL A 186 -3.50 -0.63 -13.93
N HIS A 187 -2.65 -1.64 -13.79
CA HIS A 187 -1.68 -1.71 -12.70
C HIS A 187 -0.50 -0.78 -12.98
N HIS A 188 -0.10 0.01 -11.98
CA HIS A 188 1.08 0.85 -12.06
C HIS A 188 2.31 -0.03 -12.34
N PRO A 189 3.17 0.30 -13.33
CA PRO A 189 4.18 -0.63 -13.82
C PRO A 189 5.26 -0.99 -12.79
N THR A 190 5.47 -0.15 -11.78
CA THR A 190 6.44 -0.40 -10.72
C THR A 190 5.76 -0.89 -9.44
N THR A 191 4.80 -0.14 -8.93
CA THR A 191 4.17 -0.40 -7.63
C THR A 191 3.01 -1.38 -7.69
N SER A 192 2.56 -1.75 -8.90
CA SER A 192 1.38 -2.58 -9.16
C SER A 192 0.05 -2.00 -8.65
N MET A 193 0.03 -0.78 -8.11
CA MET A 193 -1.19 -0.12 -7.64
C MET A 193 -2.20 0.00 -8.77
N LEU A 194 -3.46 -0.34 -8.50
CA LEU A 194 -4.51 -0.26 -9.51
C LEU A 194 -4.91 1.20 -9.75
N MET A 195 -4.82 1.63 -11.00
CA MET A 195 -5.06 3.01 -11.42
C MET A 195 -6.15 3.07 -12.49
N LEU A 196 -7.02 4.07 -12.38
CA LEU A 196 -7.86 4.51 -13.48
C LEU A 196 -7.12 5.59 -14.27
N LYS A 197 -7.03 5.42 -15.59
CA LYS A 197 -6.42 6.40 -16.51
C LYS A 197 -7.39 6.76 -17.62
N THR A 198 -7.38 8.01 -18.06
CA THR A 198 -8.05 8.41 -19.30
C THR A 198 -7.13 8.21 -20.49
N VAL A 199 -7.69 7.79 -21.63
CA VAL A 199 -6.94 7.67 -22.90
C VAL A 199 -6.53 9.05 -23.43
N SER A 200 -7.26 10.10 -23.07
CA SER A 200 -6.91 11.49 -23.41
C SER A 200 -7.52 12.47 -22.40
N GLY A 201 -6.77 13.49 -21.96
CA GLY A 201 -7.26 14.50 -21.01
C GLY A 201 -8.44 15.36 -21.49
N ALA A 202 -8.78 15.30 -22.78
CA ALA A 202 -9.99 15.90 -23.32
C ALA A 202 -11.27 15.12 -22.99
N LEU A 203 -11.14 13.83 -22.64
CA LEU A 203 -12.26 12.95 -22.33
C LEU A 203 -12.74 13.16 -20.88
N HIS A 204 -14.02 12.91 -20.66
CA HIS A 204 -14.64 13.03 -19.34
C HIS A 204 -14.49 11.70 -18.58
N VAL A 205 -13.48 11.65 -17.71
CA VAL A 205 -13.30 10.56 -16.76
C VAL A 205 -13.08 11.17 -15.38
N SER A 206 -13.84 10.73 -14.38
CA SER A 206 -13.69 11.17 -12.99
C SER A 206 -13.77 10.01 -12.01
N ILE A 207 -13.11 10.17 -10.86
CA ILE A 207 -13.27 9.32 -9.68
C ILE A 207 -13.83 10.20 -8.56
N ASN A 208 -14.94 9.81 -7.96
CA ASN A 208 -15.60 10.55 -6.89
C ASN A 208 -15.78 12.04 -7.24
N ALA A 209 -16.28 12.30 -8.46
CA ALA A 209 -16.47 13.64 -9.05
C ALA A 209 -15.19 14.46 -9.32
N GLU A 210 -14.00 13.92 -9.06
CA GLU A 210 -12.73 14.57 -9.43
C GLU A 210 -12.25 14.08 -10.80
N LYS A 211 -12.12 15.01 -11.74
CA LYS A 211 -11.63 14.70 -13.10
C LYS A 211 -10.19 14.20 -13.06
N ILE A 212 -9.93 13.10 -13.76
CA ILE A 212 -8.57 12.54 -13.90
C ILE A 212 -7.88 13.05 -15.16
N ASP A 213 -6.55 13.19 -15.08
CA ASP A 213 -5.70 13.50 -16.22
C ASP A 213 -5.11 12.22 -16.84
N ARG A 214 -4.17 12.37 -17.78
CA ARG A 214 -3.51 11.23 -18.44
C ARG A 214 -2.60 10.41 -17.50
N ASN A 215 -2.10 10.99 -16.42
CA ASN A 215 -1.32 10.26 -15.43
C ASN A 215 -2.23 9.30 -14.66
N GLY A 216 -3.48 9.69 -14.49
CA GLY A 216 -4.56 8.91 -13.90
C GLY A 216 -4.66 9.11 -12.40
N ARG A 217 -5.31 8.16 -11.74
CA ARG A 217 -5.48 8.17 -10.29
C ARG A 217 -5.58 6.76 -9.75
N VAL A 218 -4.97 6.53 -8.59
CA VAL A 218 -5.10 5.28 -7.84
C VAL A 218 -6.55 5.09 -7.42
N VAL A 219 -7.02 3.86 -7.55
CA VAL A 219 -8.30 3.45 -6.98
C VAL A 219 -8.09 3.11 -5.50
N SER A 220 -8.68 3.91 -4.63
CA SER A 220 -8.27 4.02 -3.23
C SER A 220 -9.36 3.64 -2.22
N TRP A 221 -10.61 3.50 -2.66
CA TRP A 221 -11.72 3.08 -1.81
C TRP A 221 -12.25 1.69 -2.20
N PRO A 222 -12.67 0.87 -1.24
CA PRO A 222 -13.35 -0.40 -1.52
C PRO A 222 -14.60 -0.25 -2.40
N SER A 223 -15.28 0.89 -2.32
CA SER A 223 -16.37 1.26 -3.22
C SER A 223 -16.23 2.75 -3.57
N GLN A 224 -16.24 3.08 -4.86
CA GLN A 224 -16.11 4.46 -5.34
C GLN A 224 -16.84 4.69 -6.65
N SER A 225 -17.26 5.95 -6.86
CA SER A 225 -17.91 6.37 -8.09
C SER A 225 -16.89 6.63 -9.19
N ILE A 226 -17.19 6.16 -10.40
CA ILE A 226 -16.43 6.41 -11.62
C ILE A 226 -17.38 6.91 -12.70
N ASP A 227 -17.03 8.04 -13.32
CA ASP A 227 -17.74 8.54 -14.50
C ASP A 227 -16.90 8.30 -15.76
N ILE A 228 -17.55 7.85 -16.83
CA ILE A 228 -16.95 7.70 -18.17
C ILE A 228 -17.96 8.27 -19.18
N GLY A 229 -17.66 9.43 -19.77
CA GLY A 229 -18.67 10.19 -20.50
C GLY A 229 -19.77 10.67 -19.55
N ASN A 230 -21.05 10.41 -19.88
CA ASN A 230 -22.18 10.67 -18.97
C ASN A 230 -22.63 9.41 -18.18
N LEU A 231 -21.89 8.31 -18.28
CA LEU A 231 -22.21 7.04 -17.62
C LEU A 231 -21.50 7.00 -16.26
N THR A 232 -22.26 6.82 -15.19
CA THR A 232 -21.73 6.69 -13.82
C THR A 232 -21.82 5.25 -13.37
N TYR A 233 -20.72 4.75 -12.80
CA TYR A 233 -20.59 3.40 -12.28
C TYR A 233 -20.07 3.43 -10.84
N THR A 234 -20.43 2.43 -10.06
CA THR A 234 -19.79 2.11 -8.78
C THR A 234 -18.76 1.03 -9.05
N LEU A 235 -17.48 1.32 -8.79
CA LEU A 235 -16.42 0.31 -8.79
C LEU A 235 -16.27 -0.25 -7.38
N GLU A 236 -16.60 -1.52 -7.22
CA GLU A 236 -16.56 -2.23 -5.94
C GLU A 236 -15.47 -3.30 -5.94
N TYR A 237 -14.67 -3.31 -4.88
CA TYR A 237 -13.61 -4.29 -4.64
C TYR A 237 -14.04 -5.30 -3.60
N SER A 238 -13.80 -6.57 -3.89
CA SER A 238 -13.98 -7.62 -2.91
C SER A 238 -13.02 -7.43 -1.75
N GLN A 239 -13.56 -7.27 -0.55
CA GLN A 239 -12.78 -7.27 0.70
C GLN A 239 -12.60 -8.69 1.26
N HIS A 240 -13.06 -9.72 0.54
CA HIS A 240 -12.97 -11.10 0.99
C HIS A 240 -11.50 -11.58 0.99
N PRO A 241 -10.93 -12.05 2.12
CA PRO A 241 -9.51 -12.40 2.21
C PRO A 241 -9.04 -13.44 1.18
N ALA A 242 -9.89 -14.42 0.84
CA ALA A 242 -9.56 -15.43 -0.17
C ALA A 242 -9.43 -14.84 -1.58
N VAL A 243 -10.32 -13.91 -1.96
CA VAL A 243 -10.26 -13.21 -3.27
C VAL A 243 -8.98 -12.40 -3.34
N LYS A 244 -8.68 -11.66 -2.28
CA LYS A 244 -7.47 -10.85 -2.16
C LYS A 244 -6.20 -11.69 -2.28
N SER A 245 -6.14 -12.83 -1.59
CA SER A 245 -5.01 -13.77 -1.67
C SER A 245 -4.82 -14.33 -3.08
N ARG A 246 -5.91 -14.83 -3.71
CA ARG A 246 -5.90 -15.33 -5.09
C ARG A 246 -5.45 -14.26 -6.08
N TYR A 247 -6.03 -13.06 -5.99
CA TYR A 247 -5.68 -11.91 -6.82
C TYR A 247 -4.20 -11.54 -6.71
N THR A 248 -3.69 -11.38 -5.48
CA THR A 248 -2.30 -11.00 -5.25
C THR A 248 -1.34 -12.07 -5.77
N GLN A 249 -1.66 -13.36 -5.60
CA GLN A 249 -0.84 -14.45 -6.14
C GLN A 249 -0.85 -14.45 -7.67
N ALA A 250 -2.02 -14.40 -8.30
CA ALA A 250 -2.14 -14.38 -9.75
C ALA A 250 -1.43 -13.16 -10.38
N LEU A 251 -1.49 -12.00 -9.74
CA LEU A 251 -0.78 -10.80 -10.18
C LEU A 251 0.74 -10.99 -10.10
N ARG A 252 1.27 -11.58 -9.02
CA ARG A 252 2.71 -11.89 -8.93
C ARG A 252 3.16 -12.84 -10.05
N ASP A 253 2.39 -13.89 -10.31
CA ASP A 253 2.72 -14.88 -11.35
C ASP A 253 2.72 -14.25 -12.74
N LEU A 254 1.76 -13.37 -13.01
CA LEU A 254 1.65 -12.64 -14.27
C LEU A 254 2.83 -11.66 -14.46
N LEU A 255 3.16 -10.88 -13.42
CA LEU A 255 4.32 -9.97 -13.45
C LEU A 255 5.63 -10.74 -13.65
N ALA A 256 5.80 -11.89 -12.98
CA ALA A 256 6.96 -12.76 -13.16
C ALA A 256 7.09 -13.29 -14.60
N ALA A 257 5.97 -13.56 -15.27
CA ALA A 257 5.96 -13.97 -16.67
C ALA A 257 6.21 -12.81 -17.66
N ASN A 258 6.21 -11.56 -17.20
CA ASN A 258 6.31 -10.36 -18.04
C ASN A 258 7.47 -9.44 -17.59
N PRO A 259 8.73 -9.77 -17.94
CA PRO A 259 9.94 -9.11 -17.42
C PRO A 259 10.12 -7.62 -17.79
N GLY A 260 9.16 -7.02 -18.52
CA GLY A 260 9.11 -5.57 -18.70
C GLY A 260 8.43 -4.81 -17.55
N PHE A 261 7.87 -5.52 -16.57
CA PHE A 261 7.42 -4.99 -15.29
C PHE A 261 8.52 -5.24 -14.26
N ASN A 262 9.32 -4.23 -13.96
CA ASN A 262 10.57 -4.37 -13.19
C ASN A 262 10.39 -4.42 -11.67
N SER A 263 9.20 -4.67 -11.15
CA SER A 263 9.05 -4.80 -9.69
C SER A 263 7.81 -5.57 -9.27
N TYR A 264 8.00 -6.33 -8.20
CA TYR A 264 6.95 -7.03 -7.49
C TYR A 264 6.21 -6.04 -6.57
N PRO A 265 4.90 -6.22 -6.35
CA PRO A 265 4.16 -5.43 -5.37
C PRO A 265 4.86 -5.54 -4.01
N THR A 266 5.13 -4.40 -3.37
CA THR A 266 5.66 -4.35 -2.01
C THR A 266 4.76 -5.19 -1.12
N THR A 267 5.30 -6.18 -0.42
CA THR A 267 4.53 -7.10 0.44
C THR A 267 3.71 -6.37 1.52
N SER A 268 4.07 -5.12 1.82
CA SER A 268 3.40 -4.26 2.78
C SER A 268 2.13 -3.59 2.25
N LEU A 269 1.94 -3.50 0.93
CA LEU A 269 0.79 -2.85 0.31
C LEU A 269 0.08 -3.78 -0.65
N ASP A 270 -1.23 -3.83 -0.51
CA ASP A 270 -2.07 -4.48 -1.48
C ASP A 270 -2.27 -3.57 -2.70
N PRO A 271 -2.24 -4.11 -3.92
CA PRO A 271 -2.42 -3.30 -5.13
C PRO A 271 -3.85 -2.80 -5.30
N THR A 272 -4.77 -3.25 -4.45
CA THR A 272 -6.18 -2.86 -4.39
C THR A 272 -6.51 -2.21 -3.06
N PRO A 273 -7.56 -1.36 -3.02
CA PRO A 273 -7.93 -0.65 -1.82
C PRO A 273 -8.44 -1.58 -0.71
N SER A 274 -8.12 -1.22 0.54
CA SER A 274 -8.57 -1.91 1.74
C SER A 274 -9.35 -0.95 2.63
N SER A 275 -10.38 -1.47 3.31
CA SER A 275 -11.14 -0.73 4.33
C SER A 275 -10.29 -0.18 5.47
N ASN A 276 -9.09 -0.70 5.69
CA ASN A 276 -8.18 -0.29 6.75
C ASN A 276 -7.28 0.88 6.34
N HIS A 277 -7.46 1.45 5.15
CA HIS A 277 -6.73 2.62 4.70
C HIS A 277 -7.52 3.89 5.01
N TYR A 278 -6.81 4.97 5.32
CA TYR A 278 -7.39 6.30 5.47
C TYR A 278 -6.65 7.29 4.57
N HIS A 279 -7.30 8.40 4.23
CA HIS A 279 -6.72 9.41 3.36
C HIS A 279 -6.22 10.62 4.14
N LEU A 280 -5.06 11.12 3.76
CA LEU A 280 -4.50 12.38 4.25
C LEU A 280 -3.86 13.14 3.10
N GLY A 281 -4.43 14.31 2.77
CA GLY A 281 -4.03 15.04 1.58
C GLY A 281 -4.21 14.20 0.32
N ASN A 282 -3.13 14.03 -0.46
CA ASN A 282 -3.14 13.21 -1.68
C ASN A 282 -2.64 11.78 -1.47
N TYR A 283 -2.60 11.29 -0.23
CA TYR A 283 -2.07 9.98 0.11
C TYR A 283 -3.15 9.06 0.68
N SER A 284 -3.14 7.80 0.25
CA SER A 284 -3.81 6.71 0.96
C SER A 284 -2.82 6.04 1.88
N ILE A 285 -3.07 6.10 3.19
CA ILE A 285 -2.18 5.61 4.24
C ILE A 285 -2.80 4.35 4.85
N GLN A 286 -1.99 3.30 4.96
CA GLN A 286 -2.38 2.08 5.65
C GLN A 286 -2.41 2.32 7.15
N THR A 287 -3.51 1.92 7.82
CA THR A 287 -3.55 1.96 9.29
C THR A 287 -2.45 1.05 9.83
N PRO A 288 -1.58 1.57 10.70
CA PRO A 288 -0.42 0.81 11.14
C PRO A 288 -0.82 -0.37 12.00
N GLN A 289 -0.17 -1.52 11.75
CA GLN A 289 -0.43 -2.76 12.48
C GLN A 289 0.37 -2.85 13.80
N ALA A 290 1.40 -2.02 13.99
CA ALA A 290 2.20 -1.96 15.21
C ALA A 290 2.75 -0.55 15.46
N SER A 291 2.87 -0.14 16.73
CA SER A 291 3.47 1.14 17.14
C SER A 291 4.82 0.91 17.83
N GLY A 292 5.84 1.68 17.47
CA GLY A 292 7.17 1.63 18.09
C GLY A 292 7.42 2.78 19.07
N THR A 293 8.57 2.76 19.75
CA THR A 293 8.96 3.78 20.76
C THR A 293 9.11 5.19 20.18
N TYR A 294 9.36 5.33 18.87
CA TYR A 294 9.65 6.60 18.19
C TYR A 294 8.50 7.10 17.30
N GLY A 295 7.30 6.53 17.47
CA GLY A 295 6.13 6.78 16.65
C GLY A 295 5.77 5.59 15.78
N THR A 296 4.81 5.82 14.88
CA THR A 296 4.22 4.76 14.09
C THR A 296 4.55 4.97 12.62
N VAL A 297 5.07 3.93 11.96
CA VAL A 297 5.42 3.94 10.54
C VAL A 297 4.38 3.15 9.76
N SER A 298 3.75 3.81 8.78
CA SER A 298 2.75 3.22 7.89
C SER A 298 3.25 3.21 6.46
N ALA A 299 2.78 2.26 5.65
CA ALA A 299 2.91 2.38 4.19
C ALA A 299 1.86 3.35 3.64
N ALA A 300 2.18 4.05 2.56
CA ALA A 300 1.24 4.93 1.87
C ALA A 300 1.46 4.93 0.36
N VAL A 301 0.42 5.35 -0.36
CA VAL A 301 0.42 5.52 -1.81
C VAL A 301 0.01 6.94 -2.14
N ASP A 302 0.76 7.62 -3.00
CA ASP A 302 0.33 8.87 -3.61
C ASP A 302 -0.77 8.57 -4.65
N LEU A 303 -1.95 9.11 -4.42
CA LEU A 303 -3.14 8.86 -5.23
C LEU A 303 -3.02 9.33 -6.68
N LYS A 304 -2.14 10.28 -6.99
CA LYS A 304 -1.95 10.80 -8.35
C LYS A 304 -0.89 10.01 -9.12
N THR A 305 0.22 9.69 -8.47
CA THR A 305 1.37 9.08 -9.13
C THR A 305 1.34 7.55 -9.06
N GLY A 306 0.70 6.98 -8.04
CA GLY A 306 0.79 5.54 -7.74
C GLY A 306 2.09 5.15 -7.05
N GLU A 307 2.96 6.12 -6.74
CA GLU A 307 4.22 5.89 -6.04
C GLU A 307 3.98 5.55 -4.56
N VAL A 308 4.88 4.73 -4.01
CA VAL A 308 4.78 4.17 -2.67
C VAL A 308 5.76 4.84 -1.72
N TYR A 309 5.30 5.14 -0.51
CA TYR A 309 6.04 5.86 0.52
C TYR A 309 5.89 5.18 1.89
N ALA A 310 6.82 5.48 2.79
CA ALA A 310 6.64 5.30 4.22
C ALA A 310 6.12 6.60 4.84
N VAL A 311 5.30 6.49 5.87
CA VAL A 311 4.77 7.64 6.62
C VAL A 311 5.13 7.46 8.08
N LYS A 312 6.03 8.32 8.58
CA LYS A 312 6.33 8.39 10.01
C LYS A 312 5.36 9.40 10.65
N LYS A 313 4.45 8.89 11.47
CA LYS A 313 3.50 9.69 12.25
C LYS A 313 4.11 10.05 13.61
N LEU A 314 4.14 11.35 13.91
CA LEU A 314 4.66 11.92 15.14
C LEU A 314 3.58 12.74 15.84
N THR A 315 3.45 12.58 17.15
CA THR A 315 2.64 13.49 17.97
C THR A 315 3.50 14.69 18.40
N ARG A 316 3.15 15.87 17.91
CA ARG A 316 3.82 17.13 18.25
C ARG A 316 3.05 17.86 19.34
N THR A 317 3.80 18.27 20.35
CA THR A 317 3.36 18.98 21.57
C THR A 317 4.25 20.21 21.75
N LYS A 318 3.87 21.13 22.63
CA LYS A 318 4.72 22.27 22.99
C LYS A 318 6.12 21.90 23.54
N TYR A 319 6.31 20.66 24.01
CA TYR A 319 7.57 20.22 24.62
C TYR A 319 8.55 19.58 23.64
N ASN A 320 8.04 18.98 22.56
CA ASN A 320 8.87 18.33 21.53
C ASN A 320 8.78 19.03 20.17
N PHE A 321 8.15 20.20 20.10
CA PHE A 321 8.01 21.01 18.88
C PHE A 321 9.36 21.20 18.18
N ASP A 322 10.37 21.69 18.92
CA ASP A 322 11.70 21.95 18.38
C ASP A 322 12.42 20.65 17.95
N LEU A 323 12.18 19.54 18.65
CA LEU A 323 12.76 18.24 18.31
C LEU A 323 12.19 17.71 16.98
N VAL A 324 10.87 17.82 16.79
CA VAL A 324 10.21 17.42 15.54
C VAL A 324 10.65 18.33 14.40
N ALA A 325 10.68 19.65 14.63
CA ALA A 325 11.17 20.61 13.64
C ALA A 325 12.63 20.36 13.27
N HIS A 326 13.48 20.02 14.24
CA HIS A 326 14.89 19.69 14.03
C HIS A 326 15.05 18.47 13.12
N GLU A 327 14.31 17.38 13.35
CA GLU A 327 14.35 16.19 12.51
C GLU A 327 13.96 16.51 11.06
N VAL A 328 12.84 17.21 10.87
CA VAL A 328 12.36 17.64 9.55
C VAL A 328 13.41 18.51 8.84
N ASN A 329 13.98 19.49 9.54
CA ASN A 329 14.96 20.42 8.98
C ASN A 329 16.27 19.72 8.61
N MET A 330 16.71 18.71 9.38
CA MET A 330 17.87 17.91 9.01
C MET A 330 17.66 17.12 7.73
N MET A 331 16.50 16.49 7.57
CA MET A 331 16.19 15.74 6.34
C MET A 331 16.07 16.68 5.14
N LYS A 332 15.40 17.84 5.29
CA LYS A 332 15.34 18.87 4.24
C LYS A 332 16.74 19.34 3.81
N TYR A 333 17.64 19.58 4.75
CA TYR A 333 19.01 20.04 4.47
C TYR A 333 19.90 18.96 3.83
N LEU A 334 19.70 17.69 4.19
CA LEU A 334 20.43 16.57 3.60
C LEU A 334 20.08 16.37 2.12
N GLY A 335 18.83 16.59 1.71
CA GLY A 335 18.42 16.41 0.32
C GLY A 335 18.48 14.94 -0.12
N SER A 336 18.72 14.70 -1.41
CA SER A 336 18.65 13.36 -2.01
C SER A 336 20.02 12.69 -2.13
N HIS A 337 20.10 11.43 -1.70
CA HIS A 337 21.25 10.56 -1.91
C HIS A 337 20.78 9.09 -1.96
N PRO A 338 21.36 8.22 -2.81
CA PRO A 338 20.92 6.83 -2.96
C PRO A 338 20.85 6.02 -1.67
N HIS A 339 21.71 6.33 -0.69
CA HIS A 339 21.82 5.63 0.59
C HIS A 339 21.32 6.44 1.80
N ILE A 340 20.43 7.41 1.59
CA ILE A 340 19.80 8.22 2.65
C ILE A 340 18.29 8.23 2.47
N CYS A 341 17.53 7.97 3.54
CA CYS A 341 16.09 8.11 3.54
C CYS A 341 15.68 9.55 3.22
N ILE A 342 14.82 9.72 2.22
CA ILE A 342 14.46 11.03 1.66
C ILE A 342 13.11 11.46 2.22
N LEU A 343 13.03 12.70 2.68
CA LEU A 343 11.77 13.37 3.04
C LEU A 343 11.19 14.06 1.81
N HIS A 344 10.01 13.60 1.37
CA HIS A 344 9.29 14.16 0.21
C HIS A 344 8.31 15.25 0.61
N ASN A 345 7.59 15.04 1.71
CA ASN A 345 6.56 15.96 2.14
C ASN A 345 6.33 15.88 3.66
N VAL A 346 5.75 16.93 4.23
CA VAL A 346 5.31 16.97 5.63
C VAL A 346 3.88 17.47 5.67
N LEU A 347 2.98 16.69 6.26
CA LEU A 347 1.59 17.05 6.45
C LEU A 347 1.30 17.24 7.93
N PHE A 348 0.37 18.14 8.25
CA PHE A 348 -0.05 18.46 9.61
C PHE A 348 -1.54 18.21 9.74
N SER A 349 -1.98 17.54 10.81
CA SER A 349 -3.42 17.30 11.05
C SER A 349 -4.18 18.59 11.39
N ASP A 350 -3.51 19.49 12.11
CA ASP A 350 -3.99 20.79 12.57
C ASP A 350 -2.77 21.69 12.79
N GLY A 351 -2.87 22.99 12.53
CA GLY A 351 -1.72 23.91 12.49
C GLY A 351 -0.85 23.77 11.22
N ASP A 352 0.41 24.23 11.32
CA ASP A 352 1.34 24.28 10.19
C ASP A 352 2.80 24.00 10.61
N GLU A 353 3.74 24.25 9.71
CA GLU A 353 5.18 24.07 9.96
C GLU A 353 5.69 24.95 11.13
N TYR A 354 5.13 26.14 11.32
CA TYR A 354 5.60 27.15 12.25
C TYR A 354 4.74 27.29 13.52
N GLY A 355 3.56 26.66 13.55
CA GLY A 355 2.58 26.81 14.63
C GLY A 355 1.83 25.53 14.95
N MET A 356 1.32 25.46 16.19
CA MET A 356 0.61 24.29 16.73
C MET A 356 -0.88 24.22 16.32
N GLY A 357 -1.41 25.24 15.65
CA GLY A 357 -2.85 25.41 15.44
C GLY A 357 -3.59 25.78 16.73
N ASP A 358 -4.92 25.66 16.72
CA ASP A 358 -5.75 25.93 17.90
C ASP A 358 -5.59 24.85 18.99
N ARG A 359 -5.17 23.64 18.58
CA ARG A 359 -4.91 22.53 19.48
C ARG A 359 -3.50 22.60 20.07
N LYS A 360 -3.38 22.32 21.38
CA LYS A 360 -2.07 22.20 22.08
C LYS A 360 -1.31 20.91 21.75
N VAL A 361 -1.83 20.10 20.85
CA VAL A 361 -1.26 18.85 20.32
C VAL A 361 -1.71 18.71 18.87
N ASN A 362 -0.79 18.42 17.96
CA ASN A 362 -1.11 18.11 16.57
C ASN A 362 -0.26 16.95 16.04
N GLU A 363 -0.71 16.31 14.98
CA GLU A 363 -0.01 15.18 14.36
C GLU A 363 0.79 15.65 13.15
N VAL A 364 2.03 15.20 13.05
CA VAL A 364 2.95 15.46 11.94
C VAL A 364 3.19 14.17 11.20
N PHE A 365 2.99 14.19 9.89
CA PHE A 365 3.16 13.05 9.00
C PHE A 365 4.30 13.35 8.05
N MET A 366 5.42 12.66 8.25
CA MET A 366 6.59 12.75 7.37
C MET A 366 6.45 11.70 6.27
N ILE A 367 6.32 12.15 5.01
CA ILE A 367 6.26 11.29 3.83
C ILE A 367 7.69 11.00 3.38
N LEU A 368 8.08 9.74 3.49
CA LEU A 368 9.45 9.26 3.37
C LEU A 368 9.58 8.26 2.23
N SER A 369 10.72 8.24 1.56
CA SER A 369 11.08 7.16 0.65
C SER A 369 12.48 6.64 0.96
N PRO A 370 12.71 5.34 0.78
CA PRO A 370 11.78 4.32 0.27
C PRO A 370 10.88 3.76 1.38
N LEU A 371 9.85 3.01 0.99
CA LEU A 371 9.18 2.08 1.90
C LEU A 371 10.06 0.84 2.09
N ALA A 372 10.82 0.82 3.19
CA ALA A 372 11.63 -0.32 3.56
C ALA A 372 10.81 -1.37 4.31
N THR A 373 11.01 -2.64 3.96
CA THR A 373 10.31 -3.77 4.59
C THR A 373 11.11 -4.41 5.70
N ARG A 374 12.42 -4.11 5.78
CA ARG A 374 13.37 -4.69 6.73
C ARG A 374 14.39 -3.66 7.19
N THR A 375 15.09 -3.97 8.27
CA THR A 375 16.30 -3.24 8.70
C THR A 375 17.51 -4.17 8.75
N LEU A 376 18.72 -3.61 8.83
CA LEU A 376 19.93 -4.44 9.03
C LEU A 376 19.88 -5.25 10.34
N ALA A 377 19.06 -4.85 11.31
CA ALA A 377 18.89 -5.61 12.56
C ALA A 377 18.42 -7.05 12.28
N GLU A 378 17.59 -7.24 11.26
CA GLU A 378 17.07 -8.55 10.87
C GLU A 378 18.06 -9.40 10.06
N LEU A 379 19.16 -8.80 9.60
CA LEU A 379 20.24 -9.54 8.92
C LEU A 379 21.28 -10.07 9.93
N ILE A 380 21.30 -9.55 11.16
CA ILE A 380 22.23 -9.99 12.19
C ILE A 380 21.87 -11.42 12.62
N GLY A 381 22.82 -12.35 12.46
CA GLY A 381 22.63 -13.76 12.80
C GLY A 381 21.78 -14.54 11.80
N ALA A 382 21.25 -13.89 10.75
CA ALA A 382 20.63 -14.58 9.63
C ALA A 382 21.71 -15.28 8.79
N SER A 383 21.35 -16.39 8.14
CA SER A 383 22.25 -17.12 7.23
C SER A 383 22.29 -16.46 5.85
N GLU A 384 22.78 -15.22 5.82
CA GLU A 384 22.93 -14.42 4.61
C GLU A 384 24.35 -14.56 4.03
N ASP A 385 24.49 -14.36 2.72
CA ASP A 385 25.79 -14.41 2.05
C ASP A 385 26.72 -13.28 2.51
N ARG A 386 28.00 -13.60 2.74
CA ARG A 386 28.99 -12.62 3.22
C ARG A 386 29.16 -11.45 2.25
N ALA A 387 29.08 -11.69 0.94
CA ALA A 387 29.20 -10.59 -0.03
C ALA A 387 27.99 -9.64 0.04
N LEU A 388 26.80 -10.15 0.34
CA LEU A 388 25.61 -9.33 0.60
C LEU A 388 25.81 -8.45 1.85
N LEU A 389 26.34 -9.01 2.95
CA LEU A 389 26.61 -8.26 4.18
C LEU A 389 27.69 -7.18 3.98
N LEU A 390 28.77 -7.49 3.27
CA LEU A 390 29.79 -6.50 2.90
C LEU A 390 29.23 -5.39 2.01
N ARG A 391 28.33 -5.73 1.08
CA ARG A 391 27.62 -4.73 0.26
C ARG A 391 26.72 -3.84 1.11
N ALA A 392 26.01 -4.41 2.07
CA ALA A 392 25.18 -3.66 3.01
C ALA A 392 26.00 -2.61 3.79
N LEU A 393 27.18 -3.03 4.26
CA LEU A 393 28.14 -2.18 4.95
C LEU A 393 28.75 -1.12 4.03
N HIS A 394 29.05 -1.46 2.78
CA HIS A 394 29.55 -0.48 1.81
C HIS A 394 28.51 0.62 1.55
N GLN A 395 27.26 0.24 1.30
CA GLN A 395 26.16 1.17 1.06
C GLN A 395 25.88 2.04 2.30
N THR A 396 25.94 1.45 3.50
CA THR A 396 25.90 2.19 4.76
C THR A 396 27.02 3.22 4.82
N ALA A 397 28.26 2.81 4.53
CA ALA A 397 29.41 3.70 4.57
C ALA A 397 29.27 4.86 3.58
N GLN A 398 28.76 4.60 2.39
CA GLN A 398 28.48 5.63 1.37
C GLN A 398 27.44 6.64 1.86
N GLY A 399 26.37 6.18 2.50
CA GLY A 399 25.36 7.05 3.12
C GLY A 399 25.96 7.92 4.23
N VAL A 400 26.66 7.32 5.20
CA VAL A 400 27.25 8.07 6.31
C VAL A 400 28.33 9.04 5.82
N ARG A 401 29.15 8.65 4.83
CA ARG A 401 30.11 9.56 4.16
C ARG A 401 29.41 10.78 3.58
N TYR A 402 28.26 10.59 2.94
CA TYR A 402 27.47 11.70 2.43
C TYR A 402 27.01 12.64 3.56
N VAL A 403 26.46 12.08 4.65
CA VAL A 403 26.06 12.85 5.85
C VAL A 403 27.23 13.67 6.38
N HIS A 404 28.41 13.05 6.55
CA HIS A 404 29.62 13.72 7.02
C HIS A 404 30.10 14.81 6.06
N SER A 405 30.00 14.59 4.75
CA SER A 405 30.35 15.60 3.73
C SER A 405 29.46 16.85 3.77
N ARG A 406 28.25 16.73 4.34
CA ARG A 406 27.32 17.84 4.57
C ARG A 406 27.56 18.55 5.92
N GLY A 407 28.60 18.15 6.65
CA GLY A 407 28.94 18.68 7.97
C GLY A 407 27.99 18.21 9.07
N ILE A 408 27.37 17.04 8.90
CA ILE A 408 26.42 16.46 9.86
C ILE A 408 27.04 15.25 10.56
N ILE A 409 26.74 15.09 11.84
CA ILE A 409 26.99 13.89 12.64
C ILE A 409 25.64 13.25 12.95
N HIS A 410 25.48 11.95 12.71
CA HIS A 410 24.22 11.23 12.89
C HIS A 410 23.89 10.98 14.38
N ARG A 411 24.88 10.57 15.17
CA ARG A 411 24.81 10.32 16.64
C ARG A 411 23.93 9.15 17.11
N ASP A 412 23.15 8.53 16.24
CA ASP A 412 22.39 7.31 16.58
C ASP A 412 22.42 6.22 15.49
N LEU A 413 23.61 5.94 14.94
CA LEU A 413 23.78 4.83 14.00
C LEU A 413 23.65 3.50 14.73
N LYS A 414 22.71 2.68 14.26
CA LYS A 414 22.42 1.32 14.75
C LYS A 414 21.69 0.53 13.66
N PRO A 415 21.65 -0.82 13.73
CA PRO A 415 21.06 -1.65 12.69
C PRO A 415 19.58 -1.30 12.40
N ASN A 416 18.81 -0.89 13.42
CA ASN A 416 17.41 -0.48 13.26
C ASN A 416 17.22 0.81 12.45
N ASN A 417 18.24 1.68 12.39
CA ASN A 417 18.21 2.94 11.64
C ASN A 417 18.82 2.79 10.24
N LEU A 418 19.13 1.55 9.84
CA LEU A 418 19.69 1.21 8.53
C LEU A 418 18.65 0.36 7.79
N LEU A 419 17.86 1.04 6.97
CA LEU A 419 16.73 0.48 6.24
C LEU A 419 17.20 -0.37 5.07
N VAL A 420 16.52 -1.47 4.79
CA VAL A 420 16.79 -2.38 3.67
C VAL A 420 15.57 -2.45 2.75
N THR A 421 15.78 -2.27 1.45
CA THR A 421 14.72 -2.36 0.42
C THR A 421 14.86 -3.56 -0.49
N ASP A 422 13.84 -3.78 -1.32
CA ASP A 422 13.84 -4.67 -2.47
C ASP A 422 13.58 -3.83 -3.75
N PRO A 423 14.49 -3.78 -4.74
CA PRO A 423 15.78 -4.47 -4.80
C PRO A 423 16.74 -4.04 -3.70
N PHE A 424 17.70 -4.93 -3.38
CA PHE A 424 18.59 -4.80 -2.22
C PHE A 424 19.35 -3.47 -2.21
N ARG A 425 18.98 -2.60 -1.28
CA ARG A 425 19.66 -1.35 -1.00
C ARG A 425 19.58 -1.02 0.48
N VAL A 426 20.65 -0.46 1.02
CA VAL A 426 20.70 0.06 2.39
C VAL A 426 20.62 1.58 2.39
N MET A 427 19.80 2.13 3.29
CA MET A 427 19.58 3.56 3.44
C MET A 427 19.64 3.97 4.91
N VAL A 428 20.39 5.03 5.21
CA VAL A 428 20.46 5.59 6.56
C VAL A 428 19.22 6.43 6.83
N ALA A 429 18.57 6.21 7.98
CA ALA A 429 17.35 6.88 8.39
C ALA A 429 17.44 7.38 9.85
N ASP A 430 16.42 8.13 10.27
CA ASP A 430 16.25 8.70 11.61
C ASP A 430 17.32 9.74 12.01
N PHE A 431 17.08 10.98 11.57
CA PHE A 431 17.97 12.12 11.83
C PHE A 431 17.54 12.96 13.04
N GLY A 432 16.64 12.46 13.90
CA GLY A 432 16.16 13.20 15.08
C GLY A 432 17.25 13.52 16.10
N HIS A 433 18.34 12.74 16.09
CA HIS A 433 19.53 12.97 16.92
C HIS A 433 20.68 13.63 16.16
N ALA A 434 20.56 13.91 14.86
CA ALA A 434 21.66 14.45 14.09
C ALA A 434 22.05 15.87 14.56
N THR A 435 23.26 16.32 14.27
CA THR A 435 23.70 17.69 14.55
C THR A 435 24.66 18.19 13.48
N ARG A 436 24.71 19.52 13.30
CA ARG A 436 25.68 20.23 12.46
C ARG A 436 26.83 20.84 13.28
N GLU A 437 26.79 20.68 14.59
CA GLU A 437 27.90 21.07 15.46
C GLU A 437 29.09 20.16 15.19
N LEU A 438 30.25 20.75 14.85
CA LEU A 438 31.48 19.99 14.62
C LEU A 438 31.90 19.18 15.86
N HIS A 439 31.64 19.75 17.05
CA HIS A 439 31.90 19.14 18.35
C HIS A 439 30.73 19.41 19.30
N SER A 440 29.84 18.44 19.46
CA SER A 440 28.69 18.56 20.36
C SER A 440 28.96 17.92 21.71
N LYS A 441 28.57 18.58 22.79
CA LYS A 441 28.63 18.03 24.17
C LYS A 441 27.26 17.58 24.70
N ASP A 442 26.25 17.54 23.84
CA ASP A 442 24.93 17.02 24.19
C ASP A 442 25.00 15.51 24.44
N HIS A 443 25.11 15.16 25.72
CA HIS A 443 25.27 13.79 26.19
C HIS A 443 23.94 13.04 26.31
N LEU A 444 22.79 13.64 25.95
CA LEU A 444 21.48 12.98 26.09
C LEU A 444 21.11 12.13 24.87
N LYS A 445 21.96 12.08 23.84
CA LYS A 445 21.68 11.38 22.57
C LYS A 445 22.35 10.02 22.46
N GLY A 446 21.91 9.25 21.47
CA GLY A 446 22.47 7.96 21.06
C GLY A 446 22.05 6.77 21.92
N THR A 447 22.07 5.59 21.29
CA THR A 447 21.73 4.30 21.90
C THR A 447 22.95 3.69 22.60
N MET A 448 22.86 3.37 23.91
CA MET A 448 23.99 2.90 24.75
C MET A 448 24.87 1.83 24.10
N ALA A 449 24.24 0.89 23.39
CA ALA A 449 24.89 -0.24 22.72
C ALA A 449 25.87 0.17 21.58
N TYR A 450 25.76 1.37 21.05
CA TYR A 450 26.55 1.83 19.90
C TYR A 450 27.37 3.08 20.24
N LEU A 451 27.35 3.51 21.50
CA LEU A 451 28.11 4.68 21.92
C LEU A 451 29.60 4.37 21.98
N PRO A 452 30.45 5.29 21.49
CA PRO A 452 31.88 5.18 21.65
C PRO A 452 32.32 5.58 23.08
N PRO A 453 33.52 5.15 23.52
CA PRO A 453 34.02 5.41 24.88
C PRO A 453 34.00 6.89 25.26
N GLU A 454 34.42 7.80 24.36
CA GLU A 454 34.48 9.23 24.65
C GLU A 454 33.12 9.88 24.92
N ILE A 455 32.03 9.27 24.46
CA ILE A 455 30.65 9.73 24.71
C ILE A 455 30.07 9.08 25.96
N ILE A 456 30.43 7.83 26.24
CA ILE A 456 30.10 7.17 27.51
C ILE A 456 30.72 7.96 28.67
N ASP A 457 31.99 8.35 28.54
CA ASP A 457 32.69 9.17 29.51
C ASP A 457 32.00 10.53 29.73
N LEU A 458 31.48 11.14 28.66
CA LEU A 458 30.73 12.38 28.74
C LEU A 458 29.39 12.23 29.49
N LYS A 459 28.74 11.07 29.37
CA LYS A 459 27.49 10.75 30.10
C LYS A 459 27.71 10.48 31.59
N ILE A 460 28.86 9.92 31.94
CA ILE A 460 29.18 9.52 33.32
C ILE A 460 29.91 10.65 34.08
N SER A 461 30.71 11.45 33.39
CA SER A 461 31.57 12.47 34.00
C SER A 461 31.36 13.86 33.40
N SER A 462 30.89 14.79 34.23
CA SER A 462 30.74 16.21 33.89
C SER A 462 32.05 16.94 33.60
N ARG A 463 33.20 16.32 33.92
CA ARG A 463 34.56 16.86 33.67
C ARG A 463 35.23 16.27 32.42
N SER A 464 34.54 15.40 31.68
CA SER A 464 35.08 14.80 30.46
C SER A 464 35.33 15.86 29.37
N LYS A 465 36.41 15.67 28.61
CA LYS A 465 36.72 16.47 27.41
C LYS A 465 36.11 15.87 26.14
N GLY A 466 35.40 14.74 26.24
CA GLY A 466 34.76 14.08 25.11
C GLY A 466 33.71 14.96 24.41
N SER A 467 33.51 14.72 23.12
CA SER A 467 32.49 15.39 22.31
C SER A 467 32.12 14.52 21.12
N TRP A 468 30.88 14.61 20.67
CA TRP A 468 30.45 14.02 19.41
C TRP A 468 31.29 14.58 18.26
N SER A 469 31.70 13.69 17.36
CA SER A 469 32.35 14.03 16.10
C SER A 469 31.96 13.00 15.04
N THR A 470 32.37 13.19 13.79
CA THR A 470 32.19 12.16 12.74
C THR A 470 32.85 10.83 13.11
N ALA A 471 33.92 10.85 13.92
CA ALA A 471 34.57 9.63 14.44
C ALA A 471 33.68 8.84 15.42
N SER A 472 32.67 9.47 16.03
CA SER A 472 31.69 8.78 16.86
C SER A 472 30.77 7.89 16.02
N ASP A 473 30.34 8.38 14.84
CA ASP A 473 29.58 7.58 13.87
C ASP A 473 30.42 6.44 13.29
N VAL A 474 31.72 6.66 13.07
CA VAL A 474 32.67 5.61 12.60
C VAL A 474 32.74 4.45 13.60
N PHE A 475 32.78 4.74 14.90
CA PHE A 475 32.77 3.70 15.93
C PHE A 475 31.46 2.91 15.89
N ALA A 476 30.32 3.61 15.85
CA ALA A 476 29.01 2.97 15.75
C ALA A 476 28.90 2.08 14.49
N PHE A 477 29.41 2.55 13.35
CA PHE A 477 29.56 1.74 12.13
C PHE A 477 30.41 0.48 12.35
N GLY A 478 31.53 0.59 13.07
CA GLY A 478 32.37 -0.55 13.43
C GLY A 478 31.63 -1.59 14.28
N VAL A 479 30.80 -1.15 15.23
CA VAL A 479 29.97 -2.05 16.05
C VAL A 479 28.93 -2.77 15.18
N VAL A 480 28.23 -2.03 14.30
CA VAL A 480 27.27 -2.60 13.35
C VAL A 480 27.94 -3.61 12.42
N GLY A 481 29.11 -3.28 11.86
CA GLY A 481 29.85 -4.18 10.98
C GLY A 481 30.34 -5.44 11.68
N PHE A 482 30.76 -5.32 12.94
CA PHE A 482 31.08 -6.50 13.74
C PHE A 482 29.85 -7.39 13.93
N GLU A 483 28.72 -6.83 14.36
CA GLU A 483 27.52 -7.63 14.63
C GLU A 483 26.96 -8.30 13.37
N LEU A 484 27.02 -7.63 12.21
CA LEU A 484 26.59 -8.22 10.95
C LEU A 484 27.48 -9.39 10.53
N LEU A 485 28.81 -9.28 10.67
CA LEU A 485 29.74 -10.29 10.15
C LEU A 485 30.04 -11.41 11.13
N HIS A 486 30.01 -11.14 12.43
CA HIS A 486 30.43 -12.06 13.50
C HIS A 486 29.28 -12.44 14.44
N GLY A 487 28.08 -11.89 14.21
CA GLY A 487 26.90 -12.07 15.05
C GLY A 487 26.93 -11.19 16.30
N MET A 488 25.82 -11.21 17.05
CA MET A 488 25.74 -10.49 18.32
C MET A 488 26.76 -11.01 19.34
N PHE A 489 27.20 -10.11 20.21
CA PHE A 489 28.06 -10.43 21.33
C PHE A 489 27.34 -10.21 22.66
N LYS A 490 27.78 -10.89 23.72
CA LYS A 490 27.21 -10.74 25.05
C LYS A 490 27.52 -9.35 25.60
N ARG A 491 26.52 -8.48 25.62
CA ARG A 491 26.58 -7.15 26.23
C ARG A 491 26.29 -7.25 27.72
N ARG A 492 26.79 -6.29 28.51
CA ARG A 492 26.35 -6.08 29.90
C ARG A 492 24.89 -5.61 29.90
N SER A 493 24.18 -5.76 31.03
CA SER A 493 22.78 -5.31 31.16
C SER A 493 22.61 -3.80 30.89
N SER A 494 23.66 -3.00 31.09
CA SER A 494 23.69 -1.56 30.75
C SER A 494 23.79 -1.27 29.25
N GLY A 495 24.10 -2.27 28.42
CA GLY A 495 24.35 -2.14 26.98
C GLY A 495 25.70 -1.51 26.61
N VAL A 496 26.39 -0.88 27.56
CA VAL A 496 27.64 -0.13 27.37
C VAL A 496 28.76 -1.02 26.83
N ILE A 497 29.53 -0.49 25.87
CA ILE A 497 30.78 -1.08 25.40
C ILE A 497 31.93 -0.45 26.20
N ASP A 498 32.40 -1.17 27.23
CA ASP A 498 33.59 -0.80 28.00
C ASP A 498 34.87 -1.39 27.38
N ASP A 499 36.03 -1.06 27.97
CA ASP A 499 37.32 -1.55 27.48
C ASP A 499 37.44 -3.08 27.46
N ALA A 500 36.74 -3.79 28.35
CA ALA A 500 36.76 -5.24 28.38
C ALA A 500 36.00 -5.83 27.19
N ILE A 501 34.79 -5.34 26.92
CA ILE A 501 34.00 -5.72 25.73
C ILE A 501 34.77 -5.33 24.47
N LEU A 502 35.34 -4.13 24.42
CA LEU A 502 36.10 -3.66 23.27
C LEU A 502 37.34 -4.53 23.01
N GLY A 503 38.01 -5.00 24.06
CA GLY A 503 39.08 -5.99 23.99
C GLY A 503 38.61 -7.31 23.40
N LEU A 504 37.44 -7.82 23.81
CA LEU A 504 36.84 -9.05 23.26
C LEU A 504 36.50 -8.92 21.77
N LEU A 505 35.88 -7.80 21.38
CA LEU A 505 35.54 -7.53 19.98
C LEU A 505 36.81 -7.53 19.13
N ARG A 506 37.83 -6.77 19.52
CA ARG A 506 39.11 -6.70 18.81
C ARG A 506 39.82 -8.05 18.74
N GLY A 507 39.84 -8.79 19.85
CA GLY A 507 40.42 -10.13 19.88
C GLY A 507 39.75 -11.06 18.88
N ARG A 508 38.41 -11.06 18.78
CA ARG A 508 37.69 -11.89 17.81
C ARG A 508 37.96 -11.48 16.35
N ILE A 509 38.14 -10.19 16.08
CA ILE A 509 38.49 -9.66 14.76
C ILE A 509 39.92 -10.08 14.37
N GLU A 510 40.86 -10.12 15.31
CA GLU A 510 42.27 -10.48 15.08
C GLU A 510 42.47 -11.90 14.52
N TYR A 511 41.60 -12.85 14.88
CA TYR A 511 41.66 -14.22 14.39
C TYR A 511 41.00 -14.46 13.02
N SER A 512 40.29 -13.47 12.47
CA SER A 512 39.45 -13.66 11.27
C SER A 512 40.22 -13.43 9.95
N HIS A 513 41.38 -12.76 10.00
CA HIS A 513 42.30 -12.53 8.88
C HIS A 513 41.69 -11.97 7.57
N THR A 514 40.49 -11.38 7.59
CA THR A 514 39.90 -10.77 6.38
C THR A 514 40.27 -9.30 6.25
N ASP A 515 40.34 -8.79 5.01
CA ASP A 515 40.72 -7.39 4.78
C ASP A 515 39.72 -6.40 5.42
N PHE A 516 38.45 -6.78 5.53
CA PHE A 516 37.43 -5.95 6.19
C PHE A 516 37.59 -5.92 7.72
N ASP A 517 38.10 -6.98 8.32
CA ASP A 517 38.35 -7.04 9.76
C ASP A 517 39.42 -6.02 10.18
N ALA A 518 40.42 -5.73 9.33
CA ALA A 518 41.37 -4.65 9.56
C ALA A 518 40.69 -3.26 9.63
N ILE A 519 39.63 -3.04 8.84
CA ILE A 519 38.83 -1.81 8.93
C ILE A 519 38.07 -1.77 10.25
N LEU A 520 37.47 -2.87 10.68
CA LEU A 520 36.76 -2.93 11.97
C LEU A 520 37.70 -2.66 13.15
N GLN A 521 38.93 -3.18 13.12
CA GLN A 521 39.93 -2.91 14.17
C GLN A 521 40.27 -1.42 14.31
N THR A 522 40.36 -0.70 13.18
CA THR A 522 40.69 0.73 13.17
C THR A 522 39.47 1.59 13.50
N ALA A 523 38.27 1.23 13.03
CA ALA A 523 37.01 1.90 13.36
C ALA A 523 36.67 1.79 14.87
N LEU A 524 36.97 0.65 15.50
CA LEU A 524 36.71 0.39 16.92
C LEU A 524 37.83 0.87 17.86
N ARG A 525 38.72 1.79 17.44
CA ARG A 525 39.74 2.37 18.33
C ARG A 525 39.12 3.22 19.44
N SER A 526 39.66 3.16 20.66
CA SER A 526 39.14 3.93 21.79
C SER A 526 39.37 5.43 21.60
N ASP A 527 40.53 5.80 21.05
CA ASP A 527 40.87 7.16 20.67
C ASP A 527 40.18 7.53 19.34
N PRO A 528 39.27 8.54 19.33
CA PRO A 528 38.56 8.95 18.11
C PRO A 528 39.50 9.50 17.02
N GLN A 529 40.66 10.05 17.37
CA GLN A 529 41.61 10.59 16.37
C GLN A 529 42.34 9.49 15.59
N LYS A 530 42.33 8.25 16.10
CA LYS A 530 42.93 7.08 15.45
C LYS A 530 41.94 6.28 14.60
N ARG A 531 40.67 6.72 14.54
CA ARG A 531 39.65 6.10 13.68
C ARG A 531 39.76 6.67 12.26
N PRO A 532 39.57 5.85 11.22
CA PRO A 532 39.57 6.32 9.83
C PRO A 532 38.34 7.21 9.57
N SER A 533 38.38 8.01 8.50
CA SER A 533 37.17 8.70 8.05
C SER A 533 36.24 7.73 7.30
N MET A 534 34.94 8.03 7.23
CA MET A 534 34.01 7.25 6.39
C MET A 534 34.40 7.29 4.90
N ARG A 535 35.11 8.33 4.46
CA ARG A 535 35.67 8.40 3.10
C ARG A 535 36.73 7.32 2.90
N ASP A 536 37.66 7.16 3.84
CA ASP A 536 38.73 6.16 3.74
C ASP A 536 38.15 4.75 3.76
N ILE A 537 37.15 4.51 4.63
CA ILE A 537 36.40 3.25 4.68
C ILE A 537 35.75 2.94 3.32
N CYS A 538 35.07 3.90 2.69
CA CYS A 538 34.44 3.68 1.37
C CYS A 538 35.45 3.37 0.26
N LEU A 539 36.66 3.93 0.33
CA LEU A 539 37.69 3.76 -0.70
C LEU A 539 38.57 2.52 -0.50
N ALA A 540 38.40 1.80 0.61
CA ALA A 540 39.18 0.61 0.90
C ALA A 540 38.93 -0.50 -0.15
N PRO A 541 39.97 -1.23 -0.60
CA PRO A 541 39.87 -2.24 -1.66
C PRO A 541 39.30 -3.58 -1.18
N VAL A 542 38.32 -3.54 -0.28
CA VAL A 542 37.75 -4.72 0.41
C VAL A 542 36.31 -5.01 0.00
N TRP A 543 35.72 -4.09 -0.76
CA TRP A 543 34.32 -4.15 -1.14
C TRP A 543 34.12 -5.06 -2.35
N PRO A 544 33.01 -5.83 -2.41
CA PRO A 544 32.68 -6.58 -3.60
C PRO A 544 32.48 -5.62 -4.79
N GLY A 545 32.86 -6.07 -5.99
CA GLY A 545 32.60 -5.34 -7.22
C GLY A 545 31.11 -5.12 -7.47
N PRO A 546 30.73 -4.21 -8.40
CA PRO A 546 29.33 -4.04 -8.79
C PRO A 546 28.78 -5.38 -9.31
N GLU A 547 27.54 -5.71 -8.97
CA GLU A 547 26.86 -6.86 -9.58
C GLU A 547 26.77 -6.62 -11.09
N THR A 548 27.38 -7.49 -11.87
CA THR A 548 26.84 -7.79 -13.20
C THR A 548 25.49 -8.47 -12.97
N GLU A 549 24.41 -7.96 -13.60
CA GLU A 549 23.06 -8.53 -13.56
C GLU A 549 23.08 -10.03 -13.90
N VAL A 550 23.26 -10.92 -12.91
CA VAL A 550 23.18 -12.37 -13.12
C VAL A 550 22.57 -13.06 -11.90
N ASN A 551 21.38 -13.61 -12.14
CA ASN A 551 20.68 -14.67 -11.39
C ASN A 551 19.99 -14.34 -10.05
N ILE A 552 18.81 -13.71 -10.15
CA ILE A 552 17.73 -13.76 -9.13
C ILE A 552 17.06 -15.16 -9.07
N GLY A 553 17.37 -16.09 -9.99
CA GLY A 553 16.78 -17.42 -10.01
C GLY A 553 17.64 -18.48 -9.33
N LYS A 554 17.53 -18.65 -8.00
CA LYS A 554 17.71 -19.93 -7.25
C LYS A 554 17.59 -19.71 -5.74
N ARG A 555 16.37 -19.42 -5.25
CA ARG A 555 16.01 -19.89 -3.91
C ARG A 555 15.76 -21.40 -4.03
N LYS A 556 16.58 -22.20 -3.37
CA LYS A 556 16.38 -23.65 -3.26
C LYS A 556 15.00 -23.88 -2.64
N SER A 557 14.11 -24.52 -3.39
CA SER A 557 12.88 -25.12 -2.88
C SER A 557 13.25 -26.09 -1.75
N ILE A 558 12.71 -25.85 -0.57
CA ILE A 558 12.69 -26.85 0.51
C ILE A 558 11.60 -27.86 0.09
N PRO A 559 11.89 -29.18 0.00
CA PRO A 559 10.87 -30.19 -0.31
C PRO A 559 9.83 -30.32 0.82
N PRO A 560 8.67 -30.93 0.53
CA PRO A 560 7.40 -30.71 1.25
C PRO A 560 7.40 -31.04 2.74
#